data_AF-A0A962RAD8-F1
#
_entry.id   AF-A0A962RAD8-F1
#
_cell.length_a   1.000
_cell.length_b   1.000
_cell.length_c   1.000
_cell.angle_alpha   90.00
_cell.angle_beta   90.00
_cell.angle_gamma   90.00
#
_symmetry.space_group_name_H-M   'P 1'
#
loop_
_entity.id
_entity.type
_entity.pdbx_description
1 polymer ?
#
loop_
_entity_poly.entity_id
_entity_poly.type
_entity_poly.pdbx_seq_one_letter_code
_entity_poly.pdbx_strand_id
1 'polypeptide(L)'
;MAEIEALLRAHDCQREAEVVVFAGRLWSRNPIAAREELNSDTWWHGRDGVAAVDLAIAGGFTRGARDDARRLREALIVLREYLDAHALSNEEADLQVRQFRKWAASHM
;
A
#
# COMPACT_ATOMS: atom_id res chain seq x y z
N MET A 1 4.84 -7.25 0.19
CA MET A 1 3.77 -7.90 -0.60
C MET A 1 2.91 -8.82 0.25
N ALA A 2 3.44 -9.92 0.82
CA ALA A 2 2.64 -10.85 1.61
C ALA A 2 1.93 -10.21 2.83
N GLU A 3 2.61 -9.29 3.54
CA GLU A 3 1.98 -8.57 4.66
C GLU A 3 0.85 -7.65 4.20
N ILE A 4 1.06 -6.88 3.13
CA ILE A 4 0.02 -5.99 2.56
C ILE A 4 -1.21 -6.81 2.18
N GLU A 5 -1.02 -7.94 1.48
CA GLU A 5 -2.12 -8.84 1.12
C GLU A 5 -2.87 -9.35 2.36
N ALA A 6 -2.14 -9.86 3.36
CA ALA A 6 -2.73 -10.43 4.56
C ALA A 6 -3.57 -9.40 5.33
N LEU A 7 -3.07 -8.17 5.46
CA LEU A 7 -3.77 -7.06 6.10
C LEU A 7 -5.06 -6.71 5.34
N LEU A 8 -4.99 -6.57 4.02
CA LEU A 8 -6.17 -6.26 3.20
C LEU A 8 -7.24 -7.35 3.29
N ARG A 9 -6.85 -8.63 3.22
CA ARG A 9 -7.80 -9.75 3.36
C ARG A 9 -8.44 -9.82 4.74
N ALA A 10 -7.71 -9.48 5.80
CA ALA A 10 -8.25 -9.49 7.17
C ALA A 10 -9.38 -8.48 7.39
N HIS A 11 -9.44 -7.43 6.57
CA HIS A 11 -10.44 -6.35 6.62
C HIS A 11 -11.39 -6.35 5.42
N ASP A 12 -11.50 -7.49 4.71
CA ASP A 12 -12.39 -7.71 3.57
C ASP A 12 -12.15 -6.78 2.36
N CYS A 13 -10.94 -6.24 2.21
CA CYS A 13 -10.51 -5.46 1.04
C CYS A 13 -10.03 -6.41 -0.08
N GLN A 14 -10.92 -7.28 -0.57
CA GLN A 14 -10.55 -8.37 -1.49
C GLN A 14 -9.99 -7.86 -2.82
N ARG A 15 -10.58 -6.80 -3.37
CA ARG A 15 -10.17 -6.24 -4.66
C ARG A 15 -8.72 -5.74 -4.62
N GLU A 16 -8.36 -5.01 -3.56
CA GLU A 16 -7.03 -4.47 -3.37
C GLU A 16 -6.04 -5.59 -3.04
N ALA A 17 -6.46 -6.61 -2.27
CA ALA A 17 -5.65 -7.80 -2.05
C ALA A 17 -5.32 -8.53 -3.37
N GLU A 18 -6.26 -8.61 -4.31
CA GLU A 18 -6.02 -9.20 -5.64
C GLU A 18 -5.00 -8.40 -6.47
N VAL A 19 -5.02 -7.06 -6.39
CA VAL A 19 -4.00 -6.20 -7.01
C VAL A 19 -2.61 -6.51 -6.45
N VAL A 20 -2.51 -6.71 -5.13
CA VAL A 20 -1.24 -7.09 -4.46
C VAL A 20 -0.78 -8.48 -4.91
N VAL A 21 -1.69 -9.46 -5.02
CA VAL A 21 -1.36 -10.80 -5.52
C VAL A 21 -0.88 -10.74 -6.97
N PHE A 22 -1.55 -9.95 -7.81
CA PHE A 22 -1.17 -9.76 -9.21
C PHE A 22 0.26 -9.22 -9.31
N ALA A 23 0.57 -8.13 -8.61
CA ALA A 23 1.90 -7.55 -8.60
C ALA A 23 2.96 -8.54 -8.06
N GLY A 24 2.63 -9.35 -7.05
CA GLY A 24 3.50 -10.41 -6.53
C GLY A 24 3.77 -11.53 -7.55
N ARG A 25 2.76 -11.97 -8.30
CA ARG A 25 2.91 -12.95 -9.39
C ARG A 25 3.71 -12.39 -10.56
N LEU A 26 3.47 -11.12 -10.89
CA LEU A 26 4.20 -10.41 -11.92
C LEU A 26 5.67 -10.28 -11.54
N TRP A 27 5.98 -10.05 -10.26
CA TRP A 27 7.34 -9.98 -9.74
C TRP A 27 8.17 -11.24 -10.05
N SER A 28 7.59 -12.42 -9.83
CA SER A 28 8.27 -13.69 -10.09
C SER A 28 8.57 -13.94 -11.57
N ARG A 29 7.83 -13.28 -12.48
CA ARG A 29 7.93 -13.47 -13.93
C ARG A 29 8.73 -12.36 -14.63
N ASN A 30 8.48 -11.12 -14.24
CA ASN A 30 9.07 -9.92 -14.82
C ASN A 30 9.17 -8.81 -13.74
N PRO A 31 10.32 -8.72 -13.04
CA PRO A 31 10.55 -7.70 -12.01
C PRO A 31 10.53 -6.25 -12.54
N ILE A 32 10.74 -6.01 -13.83
CA ILE A 32 10.64 -4.66 -14.40
C ILE A 32 9.17 -4.26 -14.48
N ALA A 33 8.35 -5.07 -15.16
CA ALA A 33 6.91 -4.82 -15.29
C ALA A 33 6.21 -4.79 -13.93
N ALA A 34 6.67 -5.62 -12.98
CA ALA A 34 6.13 -5.60 -11.62
C ALA A 34 6.40 -4.28 -10.90
N ARG A 35 7.56 -3.66 -11.08
CA ARG A 35 7.84 -2.35 -10.50
C ARG A 35 6.99 -1.25 -11.14
N GLU A 36 6.73 -1.34 -12.45
CA GLU A 36 5.82 -0.41 -13.14
C GLU A 36 4.39 -0.55 -12.61
N GLU A 37 3.91 -1.78 -12.45
CA GLU A 37 2.59 -2.06 -11.84
C GLU A 37 2.51 -1.51 -10.42
N LEU A 38 3.52 -1.78 -9.59
CA LEU A 38 3.62 -1.27 -8.22
C LEU A 38 3.73 0.26 -8.16
N ASN A 39 4.09 0.93 -9.25
CA ASN A 39 4.19 2.38 -9.38
C ASN A 39 2.99 2.99 -10.12
N SER A 40 1.93 2.22 -10.38
CA SER A 40 0.79 2.65 -11.18
C SER A 40 -0.34 3.29 -10.36
N ASP A 41 -1.34 3.81 -11.08
CA ASP A 41 -2.52 4.43 -10.49
C ASP A 41 -3.35 3.45 -9.64
N THR A 42 -3.36 2.15 -9.99
CA THR A 42 -4.08 1.12 -9.20
C THR A 42 -3.52 0.97 -7.79
N TRP A 43 -2.28 1.42 -7.58
CA TRP A 43 -1.63 1.43 -6.27
C TRP A 43 -1.82 2.76 -5.55
N TRP A 44 -1.64 3.88 -6.24
CA TRP A 44 -1.42 5.17 -5.57
C TRP A 44 -2.52 6.20 -5.80
N HIS A 45 -3.30 6.08 -6.88
CA HIS A 45 -4.19 7.15 -7.31
C HIS A 45 -5.68 6.81 -7.12
N GLY A 46 -6.43 7.83 -6.68
CA GLY A 46 -7.87 7.76 -6.57
C GLY A 46 -8.37 6.94 -5.37
N ARG A 47 -9.70 6.88 -5.23
CA ARG A 47 -10.38 6.19 -4.12
C ARG A 47 -10.25 4.66 -4.18
N ASP A 48 -9.90 4.15 -5.35
CA ASP A 48 -9.79 2.72 -5.62
C ASP A 48 -8.33 2.24 -5.65
N GLY A 49 -7.37 3.09 -5.27
CA GLY A 49 -5.96 2.70 -5.14
C GLY A 49 -5.73 1.86 -3.88
N VAL A 50 -4.74 0.96 -3.90
CA VAL A 50 -4.33 0.19 -2.70
C VAL A 50 -3.97 1.12 -1.54
N ALA A 51 -3.28 2.24 -1.82
CA ALA A 51 -2.89 3.24 -0.83
C ALA A 51 -4.08 4.02 -0.23
N ALA A 52 -5.25 4.02 -0.89
CA ALA A 52 -6.44 4.69 -0.38
C ALA A 52 -7.19 3.89 0.69
N VAL A 53 -6.85 2.61 0.88
CA VAL A 53 -7.49 1.76 1.88
C VAL A 53 -7.10 2.21 3.29
N ASP A 54 -8.11 2.57 4.08
CA ASP A 54 -7.96 2.79 5.51
C ASP A 54 -8.56 1.62 6.31
N LEU A 55 -7.69 0.73 6.79
CA LEU A 55 -8.11 -0.43 7.59
C LEU A 55 -8.74 -0.02 8.92
N ALA A 56 -8.46 1.18 9.44
CA ALA A 56 -9.12 1.65 10.65
C ALA A 56 -10.61 1.90 10.37
N ILE A 57 -10.96 2.37 9.17
CA ILE A 57 -12.36 2.54 8.75
C ILE A 57 -12.99 1.17 8.49
N ALA A 58 -12.32 0.32 7.70
CA ALA A 58 -12.83 -1.01 7.34
C ALA A 58 -13.08 -1.90 8.58
N GLY A 59 -12.16 -1.89 9.55
CA GLY A 59 -12.26 -2.64 10.80
C GLY A 59 -13.02 -1.93 11.92
N GLY A 60 -13.86 -0.94 11.60
CA GLY A 60 -14.79 -0.30 12.55
C GLY A 60 -14.12 0.48 13.68
N PHE A 61 -12.94 1.05 13.42
CA PHE A 61 -12.14 1.82 14.37
C PHE A 61 -11.79 1.07 15.65
N THR A 62 -11.71 -0.26 15.61
CA THR A 62 -11.18 -1.04 16.74
C THR A 62 -9.69 -0.74 16.94
N ARG A 63 -9.15 -1.08 18.12
CA ARG A 63 -7.71 -0.95 18.37
C ARG A 63 -6.89 -1.77 17.38
N GLY A 64 -7.27 -3.03 17.14
CA GLY A 64 -6.61 -3.90 16.18
C GLY A 64 -6.65 -3.33 14.76
N ALA A 65 -7.79 -2.78 14.33
CA ALA A 65 -7.91 -2.14 13.03
C ALA A 65 -7.00 -0.92 12.86
N ARG A 66 -6.82 -0.11 13.91
CA ARG A 66 -5.86 1.02 13.90
C ARG A 66 -4.41 0.53 13.83
N ASP A 67 -4.08 -0.53 14.55
CA ASP A 67 -2.74 -1.13 14.51
C ASP A 67 -2.44 -1.72 13.12
N ASP A 68 -3.40 -2.39 12.51
CA ASP A 68 -3.28 -2.91 11.15
C ASP A 68 -3.19 -1.78 10.10
N ALA A 69 -3.97 -0.71 10.25
CA ALA A 69 -3.88 0.47 9.39
C ALA A 69 -2.49 1.10 9.45
N ARG A 70 -1.89 1.18 10.64
CA ARG A 70 -0.52 1.63 10.82
C ARG A 70 0.47 0.73 10.09
N ARG A 71 0.36 -0.59 10.27
CA ARG A 71 1.23 -1.57 9.61
C ARG A 71 1.10 -1.52 8.08
N LEU A 72 -0.10 -1.34 7.55
CA LEU A 72 -0.32 -1.18 6.11
C LEU A 72 0.40 0.06 5.58
N ARG A 73 0.25 1.21 6.25
CA ARG A 73 0.93 2.46 5.87
C ARG A 73 2.45 2.31 5.93
N GLU A 74 2.98 1.70 6.99
CA GLU A 74 4.42 1.42 7.14
C GLU A 74 4.93 0.54 5.99
N ALA A 75 4.20 -0.52 5.63
CA ALA A 75 4.55 -1.39 4.51
C ALA A 75 4.52 -0.66 3.15
N LEU A 76 3.58 0.26 2.95
CA LEU A 76 3.50 1.08 1.73
C LEU A 76 4.64 2.11 1.64
N ILE A 77 5.07 2.69 2.78
CA ILE A 77 6.25 3.57 2.82
C ILE A 77 7.50 2.79 2.40
N VAL A 78 7.72 1.60 2.95
CA VAL A 78 8.86 0.74 2.60
C VAL A 78 8.81 0.36 1.12
N LEU A 79 7.63 0.05 0.59
CA LEU A 79 7.45 -0.23 -0.84
C LEU A 79 7.85 0.97 -1.71
N ARG A 80 7.44 2.20 -1.35
CA ARG A 80 7.83 3.40 -2.07
C ARG A 80 9.34 3.62 -2.06
N GLU A 81 9.97 3.50 -0.89
CA GLU A 81 11.44 3.64 -0.75
C GLU A 81 12.19 2.63 -1.64
N TYR A 82 11.66 1.42 -1.76
CA TYR A 82 12.19 0.42 -2.68
C TYR A 82 12.03 0.84 -4.16
N LEU A 83 10.90 1.41 -4.56
CA LEU A 83 10.67 1.88 -5.94
C LEU A 83 11.52 3.12 -6.27
N ASP A 84 11.71 4.03 -5.30
CA ASP A 84 12.57 5.20 -5.42
C ASP A 84 14.03 4.81 -5.67
N ALA A 85 14.52 3.78 -4.97
CA ALA A 85 15.87 3.23 -5.18
C ALA A 85 16.08 2.68 -6.61
N HIS A 86 14.98 2.45 -7.35
CA HIS A 86 14.99 2.03 -8.75
C HIS A 86 14.59 3.15 -9.73
N ALA A 87 14.66 4.42 -9.30
CA ALA A 87 14.43 5.62 -10.11
C ALA A 87 13.03 5.71 -10.75
N LEU A 88 12.00 5.18 -10.08
CA LEU A 88 10.61 5.28 -10.54
C LEU A 88 9.91 6.47 -9.87
N SER A 89 9.70 7.55 -10.61
CA SER A 89 8.94 8.71 -10.13
C SER A 89 7.43 8.44 -10.13
N ASN A 90 6.73 8.84 -9.07
CA ASN A 90 5.27 8.97 -9.06
C ASN A 90 4.86 10.01 -8.00
N GLU A 91 4.40 11.18 -8.48
CA GLU A 91 4.05 12.31 -7.61
C GLU A 91 2.88 12.00 -6.67
N GLU A 92 1.91 11.21 -7.13
CA GLU A 92 0.77 10.80 -6.30
C GLU A 92 1.23 9.86 -5.19
N ALA A 93 2.08 8.88 -5.51
CA ALA A 93 2.68 8.00 -4.52
C ALA A 93 3.46 8.79 -3.46
N ASP A 94 4.20 9.81 -3.88
CA ASP A 94 4.94 10.69 -2.99
C ASP A 94 4.00 11.50 -2.07
N LEU A 95 2.88 11.99 -2.59
CA LEU A 95 1.85 12.68 -1.80
C LEU A 95 1.25 11.75 -0.75
N GLN A 96 0.87 10.52 -1.12
CA GLN A 96 0.32 9.52 -0.19
C GLN A 96 1.32 9.18 0.92
N VAL A 97 2.58 8.91 0.55
CA VAL A 97 3.64 8.57 1.51
C VAL A 97 3.97 9.74 2.44
N ARG A 98 3.93 10.99 1.96
CA ARG A 98 4.06 12.17 2.83
C ARG A 98 2.92 12.25 3.85
N GLN A 99 1.68 11.94 3.44
CA GLN A 99 0.55 11.88 4.36
C GLN A 99 0.72 10.78 5.41
N PHE A 100 1.17 9.59 5.01
CA PHE A 100 1.43 8.48 5.93
C PHE A 100 2.52 8.82 6.96
N ARG A 101 3.63 9.42 6.51
CA ARG A 101 4.72 9.87 7.40
C ARG A 101 4.24 10.94 8.37
N LYS A 102 3.45 11.92 7.91
CA LYS A 102 2.87 12.94 8.78
C LYS A 102 1.92 12.35 9.82
N TRP A 103 1.09 11.39 9.41
CA TRP A 103 0.20 10.67 10.30
C TRP A 103 1.00 9.93 11.38
N ALA A 104 2.02 9.18 10.99
CA ALA A 104 2.87 8.43 11.92
C ALA A 104 3.54 9.35 12.95
N ALA A 105 4.10 10.49 12.52
CA ALA A 105 4.71 11.47 13.41
C ALA A 105 3.71 12.12 14.40
N SER A 106 2.43 12.20 14.05
CA SER A 106 1.39 12.80 14.90
C SER A 106 0.75 11.80 15.88
N HIS A 107 1.02 10.51 15.70
CA HIS A 107 0.46 9.41 16.52
C HIS A 107 1.55 8.62 17.29
N MET A 108 2.75 9.20 17.38
CA MET A 108 3.80 8.83 18.35
C MET A 108 3.49 9.41 19.72
#